data_AF-A0A9W6L3I6-F1
#
_entry.id   AF-A0A9W6L3I6-F1
#
_cell.length_a   1.000
_cell.length_b   1.000
_cell.length_c   1.000
_cell.angle_alpha   90.00
_cell.angle_beta   90.00
_cell.angle_gamma   90.00
#
_symmetry.space_group_name_H-M   'P 1'
#
loop_
_entity.id
_entity.type
_entity.pdbx_description
1 polymer ?
#
loop_
_entity_poly.entity_id
_entity_poly.type
_entity_poly.pdbx_seq_one_letter_code
_entity_poly.pdbx_strand_id
1 'polypeptide(L)'
;MAGACCYCWFLLAPLAGGRLDATRAFVSELEVRGSPGSGWFRAADVAAGVLILLLAVGMWEWLRRPGGRGTAGPVLVGTVGAASIVDGVSPMACAPSVDPVCARIEQSRSLLGQFTDMHTVSGVVGMIAAAAAMVLVGRGAERVLSRRWSWWFGVACCAAVLLLGSALSALALSGGPGIRTVEQAQLLVVAGWLAAVSAMLIRQPADTARYA
;
A
#
# COMPACT_ATOMS: atom_id res chain seq x y z
N MET A 1 10.02 -6.92 -6.25
CA MET A 1 8.90 -7.56 -6.98
C MET A 1 8.09 -8.50 -6.09
N ALA A 2 8.71 -9.42 -5.35
CA ALA A 2 7.99 -10.31 -4.43
C ALA A 2 7.06 -9.57 -3.44
N GLY A 3 7.50 -8.44 -2.86
CA GLY A 3 6.66 -7.63 -1.97
C GLY A 3 5.39 -7.09 -2.63
N ALA A 4 5.43 -6.72 -3.92
CA ALA A 4 4.25 -6.29 -4.65
C ALA A 4 3.29 -7.47 -4.93
N CYS A 5 3.83 -8.66 -5.20
CA CYS A 5 3.01 -9.87 -5.33
C CYS A 5 2.36 -10.27 -4.00
N CYS A 6 3.09 -10.15 -2.90
CA CYS A 6 2.55 -10.35 -1.56
C CYS A 6 1.48 -9.31 -1.22
N TYR A 7 1.66 -8.04 -1.60
CA TYR A 7 0.66 -6.99 -1.41
C TYR A 7 -0.65 -7.25 -2.18
N CYS A 8 -0.59 -8.02 -3.27
CA CYS A 8 -1.75 -8.47 -4.03
C CYS A 8 -2.39 -9.76 -3.47
N TRP A 9 -2.10 -10.15 -2.23
CA TRP A 9 -2.60 -11.39 -1.62
C TRP A 9 -4.13 -11.54 -1.70
N PHE A 10 -4.86 -10.42 -1.69
CA PHE A 10 -6.32 -10.39 -1.78
C PHE A 10 -6.87 -11.01 -3.07
N LEU A 11 -6.07 -11.08 -4.14
CA LEU A 11 -6.46 -11.78 -5.38
C LEU A 11 -6.58 -13.30 -5.17
N LEU A 12 -5.91 -13.84 -4.16
CA LEU A 12 -5.99 -15.25 -3.76
C LEU A 12 -7.10 -15.50 -2.74
N ALA A 13 -7.80 -14.47 -2.26
CA ALA A 13 -8.86 -14.60 -1.27
C ALA A 13 -10.00 -15.57 -1.67
N PRO A 14 -10.44 -15.66 -2.94
CA PRO A 14 -11.43 -16.65 -3.36
C PRO A 14 -10.94 -18.09 -3.24
N LEU A 15 -9.64 -18.32 -3.46
CA LEU A 15 -9.01 -19.64 -3.37
C LEU A 15 -8.71 -20.03 -1.91
N ALA A 16 -8.48 -19.05 -1.05
CA ALA A 16 -8.20 -19.23 0.38
C ALA A 16 -9.47 -19.33 1.26
N GLY A 17 -10.67 -19.35 0.65
CA GLY A 17 -11.93 -19.54 1.37
C GLY A 17 -12.52 -18.26 2.01
N GLY A 18 -12.10 -17.07 1.59
CA GLY A 18 -12.66 -15.80 2.06
C GLY A 18 -14.10 -15.62 1.57
N ARG A 19 -15.09 -15.91 2.44
CA ARG A 19 -16.53 -15.84 2.13
C ARG A 19 -17.18 -14.48 2.45
N LEU A 20 -16.43 -13.39 2.30
CA LEU A 20 -16.95 -12.05 2.53
C LEU A 20 -17.58 -11.47 1.26
N ASP A 21 -18.71 -10.77 1.41
CA ASP A 21 -19.46 -10.16 0.31
C ASP A 21 -18.55 -9.31 -0.58
N ALA A 22 -18.42 -9.72 -1.85
CA ALA A 22 -17.48 -9.16 -2.80
C ALA A 22 -17.74 -7.70 -3.15
N THR A 23 -18.89 -7.14 -2.78
CA THR A 23 -19.27 -5.78 -3.16
C THR A 23 -19.23 -4.79 -1.99
N ARG A 24 -19.33 -5.26 -0.75
CA ARG A 24 -19.52 -4.40 0.42
C ARG A 24 -18.44 -4.55 1.50
N ALA A 25 -17.76 -5.69 1.54
CA ALA A 25 -16.75 -5.93 2.57
C ALA A 25 -15.40 -5.35 2.17
N PHE A 26 -14.73 -4.67 3.10
CA PHE A 26 -13.36 -4.21 2.91
C PHE A 26 -12.41 -5.40 2.71
N VAL A 27 -11.27 -5.15 2.07
CA VAL A 27 -10.17 -6.14 1.93
C VAL A 27 -9.57 -6.41 3.31
N SER A 28 -9.45 -5.39 4.15
CA SER A 28 -9.00 -5.48 5.55
C SER A 28 -9.88 -6.37 6.44
N GLU A 29 -11.16 -6.59 6.09
CA GLU A 29 -12.03 -7.50 6.85
C GLU A 29 -11.62 -8.98 6.76
N LEU A 30 -10.83 -9.35 5.74
CA LEU A 30 -10.27 -10.69 5.63
C LEU A 30 -9.22 -10.98 6.72
N GLU A 31 -8.62 -9.95 7.31
CA GLU A 31 -7.61 -10.06 8.36
C GLU A 31 -8.20 -10.14 9.78
N VAL A 32 -9.50 -9.87 9.92
CA VAL A 32 -10.20 -9.91 11.20
C VAL A 32 -10.06 -11.29 11.84
N ARG A 33 -9.72 -11.31 13.14
CA ARG A 33 -9.50 -12.55 13.88
C ARG A 33 -10.80 -13.36 13.91
N GLY A 34 -10.71 -14.63 13.51
CA GLY A 34 -11.86 -15.52 13.41
C GLY A 34 -12.43 -15.67 12.00
N SER A 35 -12.04 -14.81 11.04
CA SER A 35 -12.33 -15.01 9.62
C SER A 35 -11.53 -16.19 9.05
N PRO A 36 -12.12 -17.03 8.18
CA PRO A 36 -11.41 -18.12 7.51
C PRO A 36 -10.18 -17.60 6.75
N GLY A 37 -9.00 -18.15 7.03
CA GLY A 37 -7.75 -17.74 6.37
C GLY A 37 -7.11 -16.45 6.88
N SER A 38 -7.68 -15.78 7.89
CA SER A 38 -7.16 -14.51 8.45
C SER A 38 -5.67 -14.54 8.84
N GLY A 39 -5.18 -15.67 9.38
CA GLY A 39 -3.76 -15.83 9.71
C GLY A 39 -2.84 -15.76 8.49
N TRP A 40 -3.26 -16.32 7.35
CA TRP A 40 -2.49 -16.27 6.10
C TRP A 40 -2.42 -14.85 5.55
N PHE A 41 -3.54 -14.14 5.54
CA PHE A 41 -3.64 -12.77 5.03
C PHE A 41 -2.77 -11.80 5.83
N ARG A 42 -2.85 -11.87 7.17
CA ARG A 42 -1.99 -11.10 8.06
C ARG A 42 -0.50 -11.41 7.87
N ALA A 43 -0.15 -12.69 7.70
CA ALA A 43 1.23 -13.08 7.44
C ALA A 43 1.72 -12.57 6.08
N ALA A 44 0.86 -12.57 5.06
CA ALA A 44 1.18 -12.03 3.74
C ALA A 44 1.38 -10.52 3.78
N ASP A 45 0.59 -9.79 4.57
CA ASP A 45 0.74 -8.34 4.74
C ASP A 45 2.05 -7.99 5.48
N VAL A 46 2.35 -8.69 6.59
CA VAL A 46 3.65 -8.55 7.27
C VAL A 46 4.82 -8.87 6.32
N ALA A 47 4.72 -9.94 5.54
CA ALA A 47 5.76 -10.31 4.57
C ALA A 47 5.91 -9.24 3.47
N ALA A 48 4.81 -8.68 2.98
CA ALA A 48 4.83 -7.58 2.02
C ALA A 48 5.54 -6.36 2.61
N GLY A 49 5.18 -5.94 3.82
CA GLY A 49 5.80 -4.83 4.52
C GLY A 49 7.31 -5.00 4.75
N VAL A 50 7.75 -6.21 5.15
CA VAL A 50 9.19 -6.53 5.27
C VAL A 50 9.92 -6.40 3.93
N LEU A 51 9.33 -6.92 2.84
CA LEU A 51 9.93 -6.83 1.52
C LEU A 51 9.99 -5.39 0.99
N ILE A 52 9.01 -4.55 1.34
CA ILE A 52 9.00 -3.11 1.03
C ILE A 52 10.07 -2.37 1.84
N LEU A 53 10.29 -2.72 3.11
CA LEU A 53 11.40 -2.18 3.90
C LEU A 53 12.76 -2.53 3.30
N LEU A 54 12.96 -3.76 2.85
CA LEU A 54 14.19 -4.16 2.15
C LEU A 54 14.40 -3.35 0.86
N LEU A 55 13.32 -3.10 0.10
CA LEU A 55 13.37 -2.21 -1.06
C LEU A 55 13.79 -0.79 -0.66
N ALA A 56 13.23 -0.24 0.41
CA ALA A 56 13.59 1.08 0.93
C ALA A 56 15.07 1.18 1.32
N VAL A 57 15.61 0.15 1.98
CA VAL A 57 17.05 0.07 2.32
C VAL A 57 17.90 0.06 1.06
N GLY A 58 17.57 -0.76 0.06
CA GLY A 58 18.27 -0.79 -1.22
C GLY A 58 18.23 0.55 -1.97
N MET A 59 17.09 1.25 -1.91
CA MET A 59 16.97 2.60 -2.46
C MET A 59 17.83 3.61 -1.70
N TRP A 60 17.87 3.53 -0.37
CA TRP A 60 18.67 4.42 0.46
C TRP A 60 20.17 4.30 0.17
N GLU A 61 20.68 3.08 0.05
CA GLU A 61 22.07 2.82 -0.33
C GLU A 61 22.39 3.36 -1.73
N TRP A 62 21.46 3.22 -2.68
CA TRP A 62 21.62 3.75 -4.03
C TRP A 62 21.65 5.29 -4.07
N LEU A 63 20.75 5.95 -3.32
CA LEU A 63 20.67 7.41 -3.27
C LEU A 63 21.79 8.07 -2.48
N ARG A 64 22.45 7.33 -1.57
CA ARG A 64 23.62 7.81 -0.84
C ARG A 64 24.90 7.92 -1.67
N ARG A 65 24.93 7.35 -2.88
CA ARG A 65 26.09 7.46 -3.77
C ARG A 65 26.32 8.91 -4.23
N PRO A 66 27.57 9.33 -4.50
CA PRO A 66 27.88 10.69 -4.95
C PRO A 66 27.00 11.09 -6.15
N GLY A 67 26.26 12.19 -6.01
CA GLY A 67 25.30 12.68 -7.02
C GLY A 67 23.87 12.13 -6.93
N GLY A 68 23.54 11.32 -5.91
CA GLY A 68 22.17 10.90 -5.62
C GLY A 68 21.31 12.03 -5.01
N ARG A 69 20.05 12.12 -5.43
CA ARG A 69 19.12 13.18 -5.02
C ARG A 69 18.19 12.70 -3.89
N GLY A 70 18.42 13.17 -2.66
CA GLY A 70 17.44 13.30 -1.57
C GLY A 70 16.97 12.00 -0.89
N THR A 71 17.19 11.88 0.42
CA THR A 71 16.83 10.71 1.25
C THR A 71 15.33 10.53 1.52
N ALA A 72 14.49 11.49 1.15
CA ALA A 72 13.05 11.48 1.47
C ALA A 72 12.28 10.34 0.79
N GLY A 73 12.61 10.00 -0.46
CA GLY A 73 11.92 8.93 -1.22
C GLY A 73 12.01 7.57 -0.54
N PRO A 74 13.23 7.07 -0.23
CA PRO A 74 13.40 5.81 0.49
C PRO A 74 12.74 5.80 1.88
N VAL A 75 12.78 6.90 2.62
CA VAL A 75 12.11 7.00 3.93
C VAL A 75 10.61 6.78 3.78
N LEU A 76 9.98 7.45 2.82
CA LEU A 76 8.55 7.31 2.59
C LEU A 76 8.17 5.90 2.13
N VAL A 77 8.98 5.26 1.28
CA VAL A 77 8.80 3.84 0.93
C VAL A 77 8.93 2.95 2.17
N GLY A 78 9.89 3.27 3.06
CA GLY A 78 10.04 2.59 4.34
C GLY A 78 8.80 2.74 5.23
N THR A 79 8.20 3.93 5.28
CA THR A 79 6.95 4.19 6.00
C THR A 79 5.80 3.36 5.45
N VAL A 80 5.69 3.17 4.13
CA VAL A 80 4.70 2.27 3.51
C VAL A 80 4.88 0.83 4.01
N GLY A 81 6.13 0.34 4.02
CA GLY A 81 6.43 -1.00 4.53
C GLY A 81 6.11 -1.16 6.02
N ALA A 82 6.42 -0.16 6.83
CA ALA A 82 6.11 -0.15 8.25
C ALA A 82 4.59 -0.14 8.50
N ALA A 83 3.82 0.65 7.74
CA ALA A 83 2.36 0.68 7.82
C ALA A 83 1.73 -0.70 7.55
N SER A 84 2.17 -1.38 6.48
CA SER A 84 1.71 -2.74 6.14
C SER A 84 2.09 -3.78 7.21
N ILE A 85 3.25 -3.64 7.88
CA ILE A 85 3.54 -4.50 9.05
C ILE A 85 2.55 -4.22 10.19
N VAL A 86 2.26 -2.94 10.46
CA VAL A 86 1.32 -2.53 11.52
C VAL A 86 -0.07 -3.06 11.25
N ASP A 87 -0.54 -3.03 10.00
CA ASP A 87 -1.83 -3.56 9.57
C ASP A 87 -1.92 -5.07 9.85
N GLY A 88 -0.96 -5.86 9.38
CA GLY A 88 -0.94 -7.30 9.63
C GLY A 88 -0.84 -7.69 11.12
N VAL A 89 -0.13 -6.92 11.97
CA VAL A 89 -0.04 -7.21 13.41
C VAL A 89 -1.24 -6.69 14.21
N SER A 90 -1.84 -5.58 13.76
CA SER A 90 -2.97 -4.89 14.39
C SER A 90 -4.17 -4.85 13.44
N PRO A 91 -4.77 -6.02 13.11
CA PRO A 91 -5.92 -6.07 12.22
C PRO A 91 -7.13 -5.40 12.87
N MET A 92 -8.14 -5.10 12.05
CA MET A 92 -9.44 -4.63 12.54
C MET A 92 -10.01 -5.56 13.63
N ALA A 93 -10.65 -4.95 14.64
CA ALA A 93 -11.22 -5.67 15.77
C ALA A 93 -12.44 -6.51 15.39
N CYS A 94 -13.22 -6.06 14.41
CA CYS A 94 -14.43 -6.71 13.92
C CYS A 94 -14.67 -6.37 12.44
N ALA A 95 -15.50 -7.17 11.78
CA ALA A 95 -15.81 -7.04 10.36
C ALA A 95 -17.23 -6.46 10.18
N PRO A 96 -17.39 -5.17 9.78
CA PRO A 96 -18.70 -4.52 9.68
C PRO A 96 -19.61 -5.12 8.61
N SER A 97 -19.09 -5.87 7.64
CA SER A 97 -19.93 -6.52 6.62
C SER A 97 -20.68 -7.76 7.13
N VAL A 98 -20.21 -8.36 8.23
CA VAL A 98 -20.79 -9.60 8.80
C VAL A 98 -21.33 -9.42 10.21
N ASP A 99 -20.82 -8.46 10.98
CA ASP A 99 -21.30 -8.15 12.33
C ASP A 99 -22.10 -6.82 12.34
N PRO A 100 -23.44 -6.87 12.49
CA PRO A 100 -24.27 -5.68 12.52
C PRO A 100 -24.06 -4.81 13.77
N VAL A 101 -23.51 -5.36 14.86
CA VAL A 101 -23.13 -4.58 16.05
C VAL A 101 -21.88 -3.77 15.73
N CYS A 102 -20.88 -4.41 15.13
CA CYS A 102 -19.68 -3.74 14.62
C CYS A 102 -20.03 -2.60 13.64
N ALA A 103 -20.93 -2.87 12.68
CA ALA A 103 -21.37 -1.86 11.72
C ALA A 103 -21.99 -0.61 12.37
N ARG A 104 -22.82 -0.79 13.41
CA ARG A 104 -23.42 0.34 14.14
C ARG A 104 -22.41 1.10 15.00
N ILE A 105 -21.44 0.40 15.59
CA ILE A 105 -20.35 1.06 16.32
C ILE A 105 -19.54 1.92 15.37
N GLU A 106 -19.17 1.39 14.20
CA GLU A 106 -18.37 2.12 13.22
C GLU A 106 -19.12 3.35 12.66
N GLN A 107 -20.42 3.21 12.40
CA GLN A 107 -21.27 4.33 11.96
C GLN A 107 -21.51 5.40 13.02
N SER A 108 -21.39 5.06 14.31
CA SER A 108 -21.58 6.00 15.42
C SER A 108 -20.28 6.64 15.91
N ARG A 109 -19.12 6.16 15.45
CA ARG A 109 -17.83 6.78 15.76
C ARG A 109 -17.71 8.13 15.06
N SER A 110 -17.28 9.13 15.81
CA SER A 110 -16.85 10.40 15.24
C SER A 110 -15.56 10.21 14.43
N LEU A 111 -15.24 11.14 13.53
CA LEU A 111 -13.98 11.11 12.77
C LEU A 111 -12.75 10.97 13.68
N LEU A 112 -12.74 11.67 14.83
CA LEU A 112 -11.67 11.54 15.83
C LEU A 112 -11.64 10.16 16.49
N GLY A 113 -12.80 9.52 16.68
CA GLY A 113 -12.92 8.16 17.19
C GLY A 113 -12.50 7.07 16.20
N GLN A 114 -12.36 7.39 14.91
CA GLN A 114 -11.77 6.47 13.93
C GLN A 114 -10.23 6.50 14.01
N PHE A 115 -9.62 7.64 14.37
CA PHE A 115 -8.18 7.77 14.56
C PHE A 115 -7.65 7.09 15.83
N THR A 116 -8.52 6.54 16.69
CA THR A 116 -8.06 5.71 17.82
C THR A 116 -7.72 4.28 17.39
N ASP A 117 -8.19 3.83 16.22
CA ASP A 117 -7.86 2.51 15.71
C ASP A 117 -6.50 2.54 15.00
N MET A 118 -5.58 1.71 15.49
CA MET A 118 -4.22 1.66 14.95
C MET A 118 -4.20 1.35 13.46
N HIS A 119 -5.06 0.44 13.00
CA HIS A 119 -5.23 0.07 11.60
C HIS A 119 -5.63 1.27 10.71
N THR A 120 -6.55 2.10 11.18
CA THR A 120 -6.98 3.29 10.44
C THR A 120 -5.83 4.29 10.34
N VAL A 121 -5.09 4.48 11.44
CA VAL A 121 -3.94 5.39 11.48
C VAL A 121 -2.83 4.90 10.56
N SER A 122 -2.45 3.61 10.63
CA SER A 122 -1.43 3.02 9.74
C SER A 122 -1.85 3.10 8.28
N GLY A 123 -3.09 2.80 7.95
CA GLY A 123 -3.62 2.92 6.60
C GLY A 123 -3.51 4.34 6.04
N VAL A 124 -3.95 5.36 6.80
CA VAL A 124 -3.86 6.77 6.38
C VAL A 124 -2.41 7.21 6.21
N VAL A 125 -1.54 6.90 7.19
CA VAL A 125 -0.11 7.26 7.15
C VAL A 125 0.58 6.57 5.98
N GLY A 126 0.32 5.28 5.78
CA GLY A 126 0.85 4.49 4.67
C GLY A 126 0.43 5.05 3.32
N MET A 127 -0.84 5.43 3.16
CA MET A 127 -1.35 5.99 1.90
C MET A 127 -0.77 7.37 1.59
N ILE A 128 -0.65 8.26 2.59
CA ILE A 128 0.00 9.57 2.42
C ILE A 128 1.48 9.38 2.05
N ALA A 129 2.17 8.46 2.73
CA ALA A 129 3.55 8.14 2.45
C ALA A 129 3.73 7.59 1.02
N ALA A 130 2.85 6.69 0.57
CA ALA A 130 2.86 6.16 -0.78
C ALA A 130 2.66 7.26 -1.83
N ALA A 131 1.66 8.14 -1.65
CA ALA A 131 1.38 9.24 -2.57
C ALA A 131 2.57 10.22 -2.67
N ALA A 132 3.19 10.57 -1.54
CA ALA A 132 4.38 11.41 -1.51
C ALA A 132 5.60 10.72 -2.16
N ALA A 133 5.79 9.42 -1.89
CA ALA A 133 6.88 8.63 -2.47
C ALA A 133 6.76 8.54 -4.01
N MET A 134 5.54 8.36 -4.54
CA MET A 134 5.27 8.31 -5.98
C MET A 134 5.79 9.56 -6.70
N VAL A 135 5.55 10.75 -6.13
CA VAL A 135 6.03 12.01 -6.71
C VAL A 135 7.54 12.17 -6.55
N LEU A 136 8.08 11.92 -5.35
CA LEU A 136 9.49 12.18 -5.05
C LEU A 136 10.44 11.21 -5.75
N VAL A 137 10.11 9.92 -5.79
CA VAL A 137 10.88 8.91 -6.51
C VAL A 137 10.80 9.14 -8.02
N GLY A 138 9.63 9.55 -8.53
CA GLY A 138 9.44 9.90 -9.94
C GLY A 138 10.37 11.03 -10.40
N ARG A 139 10.72 12.00 -9.52
CA ARG A 139 11.71 13.05 -9.82
C ARG A 139 13.16 12.55 -9.80
N GLY A 140 13.45 11.45 -9.09
CA GLY A 140 14.79 10.88 -8.94
C GLY A 140 15.16 9.84 -10.01
N ALA A 141 14.17 9.31 -10.75
CA ALA A 141 14.34 8.20 -11.70
C ALA A 141 14.85 8.62 -13.10
N GLU A 142 15.39 9.83 -13.25
CA GLU A 142 15.88 10.42 -14.51
C GLU A 142 17.00 9.60 -15.19
N ARG A 143 17.67 8.74 -14.42
CA ARG A 143 18.77 7.89 -14.91
C ARG A 143 18.29 6.66 -15.70
N VAL A 144 17.02 6.28 -15.57
CA VAL A 144 16.47 5.04 -16.18
C VAL A 144 15.49 5.35 -17.28
N LEU A 145 14.68 6.39 -17.09
CA LEU A 145 13.69 6.83 -18.06
C LEU A 145 13.78 8.33 -18.27
N SER A 146 13.21 8.81 -19.38
CA SER A 146 13.12 10.25 -19.63
C SER A 146 12.50 10.95 -18.43
N ARG A 147 13.14 12.02 -17.97
CA ARG A 147 12.73 12.82 -16.81
C ARG A 147 11.25 13.21 -16.84
N ARG A 148 10.74 13.50 -18.04
CA ARG A 148 9.34 13.85 -18.25
C ARG A 148 8.41 12.67 -17.97
N TRP A 149 8.74 11.47 -18.47
CA TRP A 149 7.87 10.30 -18.32
C TRP A 149 7.88 9.76 -16.89
N SER A 150 9.04 9.67 -16.24
CA SER A 150 9.16 9.20 -14.84
C SER A 150 8.40 10.12 -13.87
N TRP A 151 8.49 11.43 -14.06
CA TRP A 151 7.71 12.39 -13.28
C TRP A 151 6.20 12.25 -13.52
N TRP A 152 5.75 12.23 -14.78
CA TRP A 152 4.32 12.08 -15.09
C TRP A 152 3.75 10.75 -14.60
N PHE A 153 4.50 9.66 -14.70
CA PHE A 153 4.11 8.36 -14.15
C PHE A 153 3.88 8.44 -12.64
N GLY A 154 4.84 9.02 -11.90
CA GLY A 154 4.71 9.21 -10.45
C GLY A 154 3.52 10.11 -10.07
N VAL A 155 3.32 11.21 -10.79
CA VAL A 155 2.16 12.12 -10.58
C VAL A 155 0.84 11.42 -10.89
N ALA A 156 0.77 10.65 -11.98
CA ALA A 156 -0.43 9.91 -12.35
C ALA A 156 -0.79 8.85 -11.30
N CYS A 157 0.19 8.08 -10.80
CA CYS A 157 -0.04 7.12 -9.72
C CYS A 157 -0.49 7.81 -8.42
N CYS A 158 0.14 8.94 -8.06
CA CYS A 158 -0.25 9.74 -6.89
C CYS A 158 -1.70 10.25 -7.00
N ALA A 159 -2.05 10.83 -8.15
CA ALA A 159 -3.40 11.30 -8.42
C ALA A 159 -4.43 10.15 -8.35
N ALA A 160 -4.12 9.00 -8.98
CA ALA A 160 -4.98 7.83 -8.93
C ALA A 160 -5.20 7.34 -7.48
N VAL A 161 -4.14 7.26 -6.68
CA VAL A 161 -4.21 6.87 -5.26
C VAL A 161 -5.08 7.82 -4.44
N LEU A 162 -4.92 9.13 -4.61
CA LEU A 162 -5.69 10.13 -3.86
C LEU A 162 -7.17 10.13 -4.28
N LEU A 163 -7.44 9.97 -5.58
CA LEU A 163 -8.81 9.87 -6.11
C LEU A 163 -9.51 8.62 -5.61
N LEU A 164 -8.85 7.45 -5.68
CA LEU A 164 -9.41 6.20 -5.18
C LEU A 164 -9.63 6.23 -3.67
N GLY A 165 -8.69 6.80 -2.88
CA GLY A 165 -8.87 6.96 -1.44
C GLY A 165 -10.01 7.90 -1.07
N SER A 166 -10.19 8.99 -1.82
CA SER A 166 -11.32 9.90 -1.64
C SER A 166 -12.66 9.21 -1.98
N ALA A 167 -12.69 8.43 -3.06
CA ALA A 167 -13.85 7.63 -3.45
C ALA A 167 -14.18 6.56 -2.39
N LEU A 168 -13.17 5.87 -1.85
CA LEU A 168 -13.33 4.88 -0.79
C LEU A 168 -13.92 5.52 0.47
N SER A 169 -13.39 6.69 0.88
CA SER A 169 -13.91 7.44 2.03
C SER A 169 -15.37 7.87 1.82
N ALA A 170 -15.72 8.35 0.63
CA ALA A 170 -17.10 8.73 0.30
C ALA A 170 -18.05 7.52 0.28
N LEU A 171 -17.61 6.37 -0.24
CA LEU A 171 -18.38 5.13 -0.23
C LEU A 171 -18.58 4.58 1.19
N ALA A 172 -17.53 4.63 2.03
CA ALA A 172 -17.60 4.23 3.42
C ALA A 172 -18.61 5.09 4.21
N LEU A 173 -18.59 6.42 4.01
CA LEU A 173 -19.52 7.34 4.67
C LEU A 173 -20.97 7.21 4.16
N SER A 174 -21.16 6.86 2.89
CA SER A 174 -22.49 6.70 2.29
C SER A 174 -23.07 5.28 2.43
N GLY A 175 -22.25 4.29 2.86
CA GLY A 175 -22.63 2.88 2.86
C GLY A 175 -22.89 2.33 1.45
N GLY A 176 -22.30 2.95 0.42
CA GLY A 176 -22.52 2.59 -0.98
C GLY A 176 -21.89 1.25 -1.36
N PRO A 177 -22.45 0.51 -2.33
CA PRO A 177 -21.80 -0.68 -2.88
C PRO A 177 -20.52 -0.31 -3.64
N GLY A 178 -19.53 -1.20 -3.66
CA GLY A 178 -18.28 -1.04 -4.43
C GLY A 178 -17.03 -0.73 -3.61
N ILE A 179 -17.14 -0.72 -2.27
CA ILE A 179 -16.03 -0.48 -1.34
C ILE A 179 -14.82 -1.37 -1.67
N ARG A 180 -15.05 -2.69 -1.78
CA ARG A 180 -14.01 -3.67 -2.10
C ARG A 180 -13.28 -3.34 -3.40
N THR A 181 -14.02 -3.05 -4.46
CA THR A 181 -13.44 -2.84 -5.79
C THR A 181 -12.55 -1.60 -5.81
N VAL A 182 -12.97 -0.53 -5.15
CA VAL A 182 -12.20 0.72 -5.06
C VAL A 182 -10.92 0.51 -4.23
N GLU A 183 -11.03 -0.18 -3.10
CA GLU A 183 -9.88 -0.52 -2.26
C GLU A 183 -8.87 -1.41 -3.00
N GLN A 184 -9.35 -2.46 -3.69
CA GLN A 184 -8.50 -3.33 -4.51
C GLN A 184 -7.80 -2.55 -5.62
N ALA A 185 -8.51 -1.67 -6.33
CA ALA A 185 -7.91 -0.83 -7.36
C ALA A 185 -6.80 0.05 -6.77
N GLN A 186 -7.01 0.61 -5.58
CA GLN A 186 -6.01 1.44 -4.89
C GLN A 186 -4.76 0.63 -4.54
N LEU A 187 -4.93 -0.57 -3.97
CA LEU A 187 -3.83 -1.46 -3.62
C LEU A 187 -3.06 -1.91 -4.87
N LEU A 188 -3.74 -2.19 -5.99
CA LEU A 188 -3.09 -2.54 -7.26
C LEU A 188 -2.24 -1.40 -7.82
N VAL A 189 -2.70 -0.15 -7.70
CA VAL A 189 -1.90 1.02 -8.14
C VAL A 189 -0.62 1.13 -7.31
N VAL A 190 -0.71 0.96 -5.98
CA VAL A 190 0.46 0.99 -5.09
C VAL A 190 1.40 -0.17 -5.39
N ALA A 191 0.89 -1.40 -5.51
CA ALA A 191 1.68 -2.59 -5.83
C ALA A 191 2.37 -2.47 -7.19
N GLY A 192 1.64 -2.03 -8.22
CA GLY A 192 2.17 -1.81 -9.56
C GLY A 192 3.29 -0.76 -9.58
N TRP A 193 3.12 0.31 -8.83
CA TRP A 193 4.17 1.33 -8.66
C TRP A 193 5.40 0.78 -7.94
N LEU A 194 5.24 0.05 -6.84
CA LEU A 194 6.35 -0.61 -6.12
C LEU A 194 7.10 -1.60 -7.02
N ALA A 195 6.37 -2.36 -7.85
CA ALA A 195 6.96 -3.27 -8.82
C ALA A 195 7.78 -2.51 -9.88
N ALA A 196 7.26 -1.39 -10.39
CA ALA A 196 7.96 -0.53 -11.34
C ALA A 196 9.25 0.05 -10.75
N VAL A 197 9.21 0.58 -9.53
CA VAL A 197 10.39 1.08 -8.81
C VAL A 197 11.41 -0.03 -8.59
N SER A 198 10.96 -1.21 -8.15
CA SER A 198 11.83 -2.38 -7.99
C SER A 198 12.50 -2.79 -9.31
N ALA A 199 11.77 -2.78 -10.43
CA ALA A 199 12.33 -3.09 -11.74
C ALA A 199 13.35 -2.03 -12.21
N MET A 200 13.11 -0.75 -11.91
CA MET A 200 14.05 0.33 -12.21
C MET A 200 15.38 0.20 -11.46
N LEU A 201 15.36 -0.30 -10.22
CA LEU A 201 16.58 -0.57 -9.45
C LEU A 201 17.33 -1.79 -9.99
N ILE A 202 16.62 -2.83 -10.45
CA ILE A 202 17.24 -4.06 -10.98
C ILE A 202 17.83 -3.84 -12.38
N ARG A 203 17.15 -3.09 -13.25
CA ARG A 203 17.56 -2.87 -14.66
C ARG A 203 18.76 -1.95 -14.83
N GLN A 204 19.45 -1.57 -13.77
CA GLN A 204 20.66 -0.76 -13.88
C GLN A 204 21.76 -1.60 -14.57
N PRO A 205 22.25 -1.22 -15.77
CA PRO A 205 23.49 -1.79 -16.27
C PRO A 205 24.60 -1.48 -15.26
N ALA A 206 25.46 -2.46 -15.00
CA ALA A 206 26.65 -2.30 -14.20
C ALA A 206 27.63 -1.35 -14.91
N ASP A 207 27.38 -0.04 -14.87
CA ASP A 207 28.30 1.00 -15.36
C ASP A 207 29.48 1.22 -14.40
N THR A 208 29.81 0.24 -13.56
CA THR A 208 31.01 0.21 -12.71
C THR A 208 32.21 -0.48 -13.36
N ALA A 209 32.20 -0.73 -14.68
CA ALA A 209 33.35 -1.28 -15.41
C ALA A 209 34.02 -0.32 -16.39
N ARG A 210 33.78 1.00 -16.31
CA ARG A 210 34.42 2.00 -17.21
C ARG A 210 35.44 2.94 -16.54
N TYR A 211 35.78 2.71 -15.26
CA TYR A 211 36.84 3.47 -14.57
C TYR A 211 37.68 2.58 -13.64
N ALA A 212 37.98 1.34 -14.05
CA ALA A 212 39.02 0.51 -13.43
C ALA A 212 40.17 0.32 -14.42
#